data_AF-A0A3A9KJU9-F1
#
_entry.id   AF-A0A3A9KJU9-F1
#
_cell.length_a   1.000
_cell.length_b   1.000
_cell.length_c   1.000
_cell.angle_alpha   90.00
_cell.angle_beta   90.00
_cell.angle_gamma   90.00
#
_symmetry.space_group_name_H-M   'P 1'
#
loop_
_entity.id
_entity.type
_entity.pdbx_description
1 polymer ?
#
loop_
_entity_poly.entity_id
_entity_poly.type
_entity_poly.pdbx_seq_one_letter_code
_entity_poly.pdbx_strand_id
1 'polypeptide(L)'
;MNMKTAVIMGIIFYSLTILIHVLIISGIIPFTWVNGGRSESFATQLPISIINTNISIVGGVFTLIVGRNIVYNYKRKRGITVICWFFVVLWSIGLIQQFFGTPFEKVVCSLILFLGVISNLRMAIEKR
;
A
#
# COMPACT_ATOMS: atom_id res chain seq x y z
N MET A 1 9.83 3.58 16.18
CA MET A 1 10.27 3.07 14.87
C MET A 1 11.24 4.05 14.22
N ASN A 2 12.38 3.60 13.69
CA ASN A 2 13.31 4.46 12.96
C ASN A 2 12.92 4.57 11.47
N MET A 3 13.51 5.51 10.72
CA MET A 3 13.17 5.73 9.31
C MET A 3 13.54 4.55 8.40
N LYS A 4 14.65 3.87 8.69
CA LYS A 4 15.09 2.70 7.91
C LYS A 4 14.06 1.57 8.00
N THR A 5 13.57 1.28 9.21
CA THR A 5 12.49 0.31 9.46
C THR A 5 11.21 0.74 8.75
N ALA A 6 10.85 2.02 8.80
CA ALA A 6 9.66 2.54 8.11
C ALA A 6 9.74 2.28 6.60
N VAL A 7 10.87 2.58 5.97
CA VAL A 7 11.11 2.35 4.54
C VAL A 7 11.05 0.86 4.21
N ILE A 8 11.70 0.00 5.01
CA ILE A 8 11.66 -1.46 4.80
C ILE A 8 10.22 -1.98 4.90
N MET A 9 9.47 -1.55 5.91
CA MET A 9 8.05 -1.92 6.04
C MET A 9 7.23 -1.44 4.84
N GLY A 10 7.52 -0.26 4.31
CA GLY A 10 6.88 0.25 3.10
C GLY A 10 7.19 -0.60 1.88
N ILE A 11 8.46 -0.99 1.69
CA ILE A 11 8.87 -1.90 0.60
C ILE A 11 8.14 -3.24 0.72
N ILE A 12 8.07 -3.82 1.92
CA ILE A 12 7.36 -5.08 2.18
C ILE A 12 5.87 -4.90 1.86
N PHE A 13 5.24 -3.84 2.36
CA PHE A 13 3.84 -3.52 2.09
C PHE A 13 3.56 -3.45 0.58
N TYR A 14 4.28 -2.60 -0.17
CA TYR A 14 4.06 -2.45 -1.60
C TYR A 14 4.33 -3.74 -2.38
N SER A 15 5.38 -4.48 -2.02
CA SER A 15 5.71 -5.77 -2.65
C SER A 15 4.59 -6.80 -2.45
N LEU A 16 4.09 -6.92 -1.21
CA LEU A 16 3.01 -7.85 -0.90
C LEU A 16 1.68 -7.44 -1.55
N THR A 17 1.35 -6.15 -1.60
CA THR A 17 0.15 -5.67 -2.28
C THR A 17 0.21 -5.96 -3.78
N ILE A 18 1.35 -5.70 -4.43
CA ILE A 18 1.56 -6.04 -5.84
C ILE A 18 1.43 -7.56 -6.05
N LEU A 19 2.07 -8.36 -5.19
CA LEU A 19 2.00 -9.82 -5.27
C LEU A 19 0.55 -10.32 -5.17
N ILE A 20 -0.24 -9.80 -4.22
CA ILE A 20 -1.66 -10.17 -4.08
C ILE A 20 -2.42 -9.89 -5.39
N HIS A 21 -2.26 -8.69 -5.96
CA HIS A 21 -2.96 -8.37 -7.20
C HIS A 21 -2.50 -9.20 -8.39
N VAL A 22 -1.21 -9.52 -8.49
CA VAL A 22 -0.69 -10.46 -9.49
C VAL A 22 -1.30 -11.85 -9.30
N LEU A 23 -1.36 -12.37 -8.07
CA LEU A 23 -1.96 -13.67 -7.78
C LEU A 23 -3.47 -13.72 -8.12
N ILE A 24 -4.19 -12.60 -7.94
CA ILE A 24 -5.59 -12.47 -8.36
C ILE A 24 -5.70 -12.48 -9.88
N ILE A 25 -4.86 -11.71 -10.57
CA ILE A 25 -4.85 -11.65 -12.05
C ILE A 25 -4.50 -13.01 -12.66
N SER A 26 -3.58 -13.75 -12.04
CA SER A 26 -3.20 -15.10 -12.44
C SER A 26 -4.21 -16.19 -12.04
N GLY A 27 -5.31 -15.83 -11.36
CA GLY A 27 -6.36 -16.76 -10.94
C GLY A 27 -5.98 -17.70 -9.79
N ILE A 28 -4.81 -17.50 -9.15
CA ILE A 28 -4.37 -18.29 -8.00
C ILE A 28 -5.17 -17.90 -6.75
N ILE A 29 -5.41 -16.61 -6.55
CA ILE A 29 -6.35 -16.10 -5.55
C ILE A 29 -7.69 -15.86 -6.24
N PRO A 30 -8.80 -16.45 -5.74
CA PRO A 30 -10.13 -16.20 -6.31
C PRO A 30 -10.50 -14.72 -6.25
N PHE A 31 -11.00 -14.16 -7.35
CA PHE A 31 -11.41 -12.75 -7.40
C PHE A 31 -12.54 -12.41 -6.41
N THR A 32 -13.32 -13.42 -6.01
CA THR A 32 -14.40 -13.29 -5.01
C THR A 32 -13.87 -13.07 -3.59
N TRP A 33 -12.58 -13.30 -3.35
CA TRP A 33 -11.95 -13.05 -2.04
C TRP A 33 -11.59 -11.58 -1.83
N VAL A 34 -11.69 -10.74 -2.85
CA VAL A 34 -11.35 -9.32 -2.77
C VAL A 34 -12.53 -8.44 -3.16
N ASN A 35 -12.38 -7.13 -2.96
CA ASN A 35 -13.40 -6.12 -3.20
C ASN A 35 -14.71 -6.42 -2.45
N GLY A 36 -14.62 -6.96 -1.23
CA GLY A 36 -15.76 -7.39 -0.43
C GLY A 36 -16.61 -8.48 -1.08
N GLY A 37 -16.08 -9.19 -2.09
CA GLY A 37 -16.85 -10.17 -2.88
C GLY A 37 -17.91 -9.53 -3.79
N ARG A 38 -17.84 -8.21 -4.04
CA ARG A 38 -18.86 -7.46 -4.81
C ARG A 38 -18.67 -7.56 -6.31
N SER A 39 -17.49 -7.96 -6.76
CA SER A 39 -17.23 -8.15 -8.18
C SER A 39 -18.02 -9.36 -8.68
N GLU A 40 -18.91 -9.15 -9.65
CA GLU A 40 -19.75 -10.22 -10.21
C GLU A 40 -18.96 -11.18 -11.11
N SER A 41 -17.88 -10.67 -11.72
CA SER A 41 -17.02 -11.44 -12.61
C SER A 41 -15.55 -11.05 -12.48
N PHE A 42 -14.66 -11.92 -12.95
CA PHE A 42 -13.24 -11.59 -13.08
C PHE A 42 -13.03 -10.35 -13.95
N ALA A 43 -13.82 -10.18 -15.02
CA ALA A 43 -13.73 -9.01 -15.91
C ALA A 43 -14.01 -7.68 -15.17
N THR A 44 -14.90 -7.68 -14.18
CA THR A 44 -15.16 -6.50 -13.33
C THR A 44 -14.06 -6.27 -12.28
N GLN A 45 -13.40 -7.33 -11.80
CA GLN A 45 -12.31 -7.22 -10.81
C GLN A 45 -10.96 -6.83 -11.46
N LEU A 46 -10.70 -7.30 -12.68
CA LEU A 46 -9.45 -7.10 -13.38
C LEU A 46 -8.98 -5.62 -13.43
N PRO A 47 -9.80 -4.64 -13.85
CA PRO A 47 -9.37 -3.25 -13.88
C PRO A 47 -9.06 -2.70 -12.48
N ILE A 48 -9.79 -3.13 -11.44
CA ILE A 48 -9.53 -2.73 -10.05
C ILE A 48 -8.17 -3.22 -9.60
N SER A 49 -7.84 -4.50 -9.89
CA SER A 49 -6.54 -5.07 -9.57
C SER A 49 -5.39 -4.40 -10.32
N ILE A 50 -5.59 -4.03 -11.60
CA ILE A 50 -4.58 -3.30 -12.38
C ILE A 50 -4.34 -1.90 -11.81
N ILE A 51 -5.40 -1.15 -11.49
CA ILE A 51 -5.30 0.19 -10.90
C ILE A 51 -4.57 0.12 -9.56
N ASN A 52 -4.94 -0.80 -8.67
CA ASN A 52 -4.27 -0.96 -7.38
C ASN A 52 -2.80 -1.37 -7.55
N THR A 53 -2.49 -2.27 -8.50
CA THR A 53 -1.11 -2.64 -8.82
C THR A 53 -0.30 -1.41 -9.22
N ASN A 54 -0.83 -0.58 -10.12
CA ASN A 54 -0.15 0.63 -10.57
C ASN A 54 0.05 1.65 -9.43
N ILE A 55 -0.96 1.87 -8.60
CA ILE A 55 -0.85 2.73 -7.40
C ILE A 55 0.25 2.20 -6.46
N SER A 56 0.29 0.89 -6.23
CA SER A 56 1.31 0.25 -5.39
C SER A 56 2.72 0.33 -5.99
N ILE A 57 2.87 0.24 -7.31
CA ILE A 57 4.16 0.45 -8.00
C ILE A 57 4.62 1.89 -7.78
N VAL A 58 3.76 2.87 -8.02
CA VAL A 58 4.08 4.30 -7.81
C VAL A 58 4.47 4.56 -6.36
N GLY A 59 3.71 4.03 -5.41
CA GLY A 59 4.02 4.13 -3.99
C GLY A 59 5.32 3.45 -3.60
N GLY A 60 5.61 2.26 -4.14
CA GLY A 60 6.85 1.52 -3.92
C GLY A 60 8.07 2.30 -4.44
N VAL A 61 8.00 2.84 -5.66
CA VAL A 61 9.04 3.71 -6.23
C VAL A 61 9.26 4.95 -5.37
N PHE A 62 8.17 5.58 -4.91
CA PHE A 62 8.25 6.72 -4.00
C PHE A 62 8.96 6.34 -2.68
N THR A 63 8.64 5.20 -2.08
CA THR A 63 9.32 4.71 -0.86
C THR A 63 10.81 4.46 -1.09
N LEU A 64 11.21 3.94 -2.25
CA LEU A 64 12.64 3.79 -2.58
C LEU A 64 13.34 5.14 -2.72
N ILE A 65 12.69 6.12 -3.34
CA ILE A 65 13.22 7.49 -3.45
C ILE A 65 13.39 8.12 -2.07
N VAL A 66 12.39 7.97 -1.18
CA VAL A 66 12.49 8.45 0.22
C VAL A 66 13.63 7.73 0.94
N GLY A 67 13.73 6.41 0.80
CA GLY A 67 14.82 5.60 1.35
C GLY A 67 16.20 6.07 0.94
N ARG A 68 16.40 6.39 -0.35
CA ARG A 68 17.66 6.90 -0.89
C ARG A 68 17.93 8.35 -0.47
N ASN A 69 16.91 9.20 -0.40
CA ASN A 69 17.07 10.62 -0.04
C ASN A 69 17.35 10.84 1.45
N ILE A 70 16.89 9.95 2.34
CA ILE A 70 17.30 9.92 3.75
C ILE A 70 18.84 9.85 3.87
N VAL A 71 19.50 9.22 2.90
CA VAL A 71 20.97 9.12 2.85
C VAL A 71 21.62 10.41 2.34
N TYR A 72 20.92 11.26 1.58
CA TYR A 72 21.58 12.26 0.72
C TYR A 72 21.24 13.75 0.87
N ASN A 73 20.07 14.23 1.36
CA ASN A 73 19.91 15.64 1.78
C ASN A 73 18.50 16.08 2.28
N TYR A 74 18.51 17.08 3.18
CA TYR A 74 17.39 17.66 3.96
C TYR A 74 16.46 18.63 3.19
N LYS A 75 16.88 19.23 2.08
CA LYS A 75 16.21 20.43 1.51
C LYS A 75 14.87 20.19 0.79
N ARG A 76 14.44 18.94 0.57
CA ARG A 76 13.25 18.61 -0.27
C ARG A 76 12.00 18.12 0.50
N LYS A 77 11.90 18.45 1.79
CA LYS A 77 10.94 17.82 2.72
C LYS A 77 9.48 18.12 2.51
N ARG A 78 9.10 19.37 2.19
CA ARG A 78 7.68 19.75 2.22
C ARG A 78 6.84 18.94 1.23
N GLY A 79 7.35 18.72 0.02
CA GLY A 79 6.69 17.89 -0.99
C GLY A 79 6.61 16.42 -0.58
N ILE A 80 7.71 15.85 -0.08
CA ILE A 80 7.76 14.46 0.39
C ILE A 80 6.76 14.24 1.53
N THR A 81 6.72 15.14 2.52
CA THR A 81 5.79 15.07 3.65
C THR A 81 4.33 15.10 3.20
N VAL A 82 3.97 15.98 2.25
CA VAL A 82 2.60 16.04 1.71
C VAL A 82 2.22 14.73 1.01
N ILE A 83 3.12 14.17 0.20
CA ILE A 83 2.88 12.89 -0.48
C ILE A 83 2.76 11.73 0.52
N CYS A 84 3.61 11.69 1.56
CA CYS A 84 3.49 10.70 2.62
C CYS A 84 2.14 10.80 3.33
N TRP A 85 1.67 12.02 3.65
CA TRP A 85 0.34 12.22 4.25
C TRP A 85 -0.80 11.78 3.32
N PHE A 86 -0.68 12.04 2.02
CA PHE A 86 -1.62 11.53 1.04
C PHE A 86 -1.70 9.99 1.09
N PHE A 87 -0.55 9.30 1.10
CA PHE A 87 -0.52 7.84 1.23
C PHE A 87 -1.08 7.36 2.57
N VAL A 88 -0.82 8.06 3.69
CA VAL A 88 -1.44 7.72 4.98
C VAL A 88 -2.95 7.70 4.87
N VAL A 89 -3.55 8.75 4.30
CA VAL A 89 -5.01 8.84 4.14
C VAL A 89 -5.52 7.74 3.20
N LEU A 90 -4.89 7.58 2.03
CA LEU A 90 -5.26 6.57 1.04
C LEU A 90 -5.28 5.16 1.64
N TRP A 91 -4.19 4.75 2.31
CA TRP A 91 -4.08 3.42 2.89
C TRP A 91 -4.94 3.25 4.15
N SER A 92 -5.23 4.32 4.88
CA SER A 92 -6.16 4.27 6.02
C SER A 92 -7.60 4.03 5.55
N ILE A 93 -8.02 4.69 4.47
CA ILE A 93 -9.33 4.44 3.85
C ILE A 93 -9.40 2.99 3.36
N GLY A 94 -8.35 2.52 2.67
CA GLY A 94 -8.25 1.14 2.22
C GLY A 94 -8.34 0.14 3.38
N LEU A 95 -7.65 0.41 4.50
CA LEU A 95 -7.67 -0.41 5.71
C LEU A 95 -9.10 -0.51 6.30
N ILE A 96 -9.79 0.62 6.41
CA ILE A 96 -11.19 0.65 6.88
C ILE A 96 -12.07 -0.21 5.97
N GLN A 97 -11.91 -0.09 4.64
CA GLN A 97 -12.67 -0.90 3.69
C GLN A 97 -12.43 -2.41 3.86
N GLN A 98 -11.20 -2.85 4.18
CA GLN A 98 -10.92 -4.27 4.43
C GLN A 98 -11.70 -4.84 5.62
N PHE A 99 -11.97 -4.04 6.66
CA PHE A 99 -12.78 -4.49 7.79
C PHE A 99 -14.24 -4.75 7.43
N PHE A 100 -14.75 -4.16 6.35
CA PHE A 100 -16.07 -4.45 5.78
C PHE A 100 -16.03 -5.46 4.62
N GLY A 101 -14.87 -6.07 4.40
CA GLY A 101 -14.62 -7.00 3.30
C GLY A 101 -14.87 -8.47 3.66
N THR A 102 -14.32 -9.33 2.81
CA THR A 102 -14.31 -10.79 2.97
C THR A 102 -13.43 -11.23 4.15
N PRO A 103 -13.48 -12.51 4.58
CA PRO A 103 -12.56 -13.03 5.58
C PRO A 103 -11.08 -12.87 5.19
N PHE A 104 -10.75 -13.07 3.90
CA PHE A 104 -9.39 -12.89 3.39
C PHE A 104 -8.93 -11.43 3.56
N GLU A 105 -9.80 -10.48 3.22
CA GLU A 105 -9.53 -9.06 3.36
C GLU A 105 -9.31 -8.65 4.82
N LYS A 106 -10.20 -9.12 5.72
CA LYS A 106 -10.15 -8.83 7.15
C LYS A 106 -8.91 -9.36 7.85
N VAL A 107 -8.38 -10.50 7.41
CA VAL A 107 -7.25 -11.16 8.09
C VAL A 107 -5.92 -10.86 7.40
N VAL A 108 -5.85 -10.93 6.07
CA VAL A 108 -4.59 -10.81 5.33
C VAL A 108 -4.38 -9.39 4.85
N CYS A 109 -5.34 -8.84 4.09
CA CYS A 109 -5.17 -7.52 3.48
C CYS A 109 -5.13 -6.40 4.52
N SER A 110 -5.91 -6.51 5.60
CA SER A 110 -5.92 -5.53 6.70
C SER A 110 -4.55 -5.44 7.39
N LEU A 111 -3.88 -6.58 7.64
CA LEU A 111 -2.55 -6.60 8.24
C LEU A 111 -1.52 -5.94 7.31
N ILE A 112 -1.60 -6.24 6.00
CA ILE A 112 -0.72 -5.64 5.00
C ILE A 112 -0.93 -4.13 4.93
N LEU A 113 -2.19 -3.67 4.85
CA LEU A 113 -2.52 -2.24 4.83
C LEU A 113 -2.13 -1.54 6.12
N PHE A 114 -2.25 -2.20 7.27
CA PHE A 114 -1.81 -1.66 8.55
C PHE A 114 -0.30 -1.40 8.57
N LEU A 115 0.51 -2.32 8.03
CA LEU A 115 1.95 -2.09 7.84
C LEU A 115 2.20 -0.87 6.94
N GLY A 116 1.45 -0.74 5.84
CA GLY A 116 1.51 0.39 4.92
C GLY A 116 1.18 1.72 5.60
N VAL A 117 0.13 1.78 6.42
CA VAL A 117 -0.28 2.98 7.17
C VAL A 117 0.81 3.39 8.16
N ILE A 118 1.32 2.45 8.98
CA ILE A 118 2.36 2.76 9.97
C ILE A 118 3.65 3.23 9.29
N SER A 119 4.05 2.57 8.20
CA SER A 119 5.22 2.94 7.40
C SER A 119 5.09 4.39 6.89
N ASN A 120 4.01 4.70 6.18
CA ASN A 120 3.81 6.03 5.59
C ASN A 120 3.60 7.11 6.67
N LEU A 121 2.93 6.79 7.77
CA LEU A 121 2.75 7.72 8.89
C LEU A 121 4.09 8.10 9.49
N ARG A 122 4.95 7.11 9.74
CA ARG A 122 6.29 7.38 10.27
C ARG A 122 7.12 8.22 9.30
N MET A 123 7.02 7.97 7.99
CA MET A 123 7.71 8.80 6.98
C MET A 123 7.13 10.22 6.91
N ALA A 124 5.82 10.40 7.11
CA ALA A 124 5.15 11.69 7.06
C ALA A 124 5.53 12.60 8.24
N ILE A 125 5.66 12.04 9.45
CA ILE A 125 5.98 12.79 10.67
C ILE A 125 7.49 13.03 10.89
N GLU A 126 8.34 12.64 9.94
CA GLU A 126 9.79 12.85 10.08
C GLU A 126 10.13 14.34 10.09
N LYS A 127 10.52 14.84 11.26
CA LYS A 127 10.87 16.26 11.48
C LYS A 127 12.34 16.58 11.21
N ARG A 128 13.21 15.57 11.11
CA ARG A 128 14.69 15.72 11.02
C ARG A 128 15.21 15.84 9.63
#